data_AF-A0A4Q2V3F2-F1
#
_entry.id   AF-A0A4Q2V3F2-F1
#
_cell.length_a   1.000
_cell.length_b   1.000
_cell.length_c   1.000
_cell.angle_alpha   90.00
_cell.angle_beta   90.00
_cell.angle_gamma   90.00
#
_symmetry.space_group_name_H-M   'P 1'
#
loop_
_entity.id
_entity.type
_entity.pdbx_description
1 polymer ?
#
loop_
_entity_poly.entity_id
_entity_poly.type
_entity_poly.pdbx_seq_one_letter_code
_entity_poly.pdbx_strand_id
1 'polypeptide(L)'
;MLADYMQAGNNLNGHDDVPPEFRRLVKEDERQWEEREQDEREKISGRKRQRRGSDGSAVRITQVHCHQCANSIPPSPKTNFPTTSLVDFDMPREDEVVAYSTYQRSRVRTDEQKEYYMSAQELTLAHCFDLDMLASNQEKMFRFYKKHGIPEGVAWRYVVMLDHT
;
A
#
# COMPACT_ATOMS: atom_id res chain seq x y z
N MET A 1 12.40 -20.59 -19.11
CA MET A 1 12.18 -19.21 -18.61
C MET A 1 13.04 -18.23 -19.39
N LEU A 2 12.76 -16.92 -19.37
CA LEU A 2 13.54 -15.92 -20.13
C LEU A 2 15.04 -15.95 -19.75
N ALA A 3 15.34 -16.26 -18.50
CA ALA A 3 16.70 -16.49 -17.99
C ALA A 3 17.44 -17.62 -18.75
N ASP A 4 16.77 -18.75 -19.02
CA ASP A 4 17.36 -19.87 -19.75
C ASP A 4 17.64 -19.51 -21.23
N TYR A 5 16.81 -18.64 -21.80
CA TYR A 5 16.96 -18.14 -23.18
C TYR A 5 18.15 -17.20 -23.32
N MET A 6 18.38 -16.33 -22.33
CA MET A 6 19.59 -15.48 -22.27
C MET A 6 20.85 -16.31 -22.01
N GLN A 7 20.75 -17.34 -21.17
CA GLN A 7 21.86 -18.23 -20.85
C GLN A 7 22.29 -19.14 -22.02
N ALA A 8 21.39 -19.36 -22.99
CA ALA A 8 21.70 -20.03 -24.26
C ALA A 8 22.51 -19.17 -25.27
N GLY A 9 22.88 -17.94 -24.90
CA GLY A 9 23.71 -17.05 -25.72
C GLY A 9 22.93 -16.10 -26.63
N ASN A 10 21.60 -16.03 -26.48
CA ASN A 10 20.77 -15.11 -27.25
C ASN A 10 20.72 -13.74 -26.54
N ASN A 11 21.49 -12.79 -27.04
CA ASN A 11 21.50 -11.42 -26.56
C ASN A 11 20.25 -10.67 -27.02
N LEU A 12 19.56 -10.03 -26.09
CA LEU A 12 18.46 -9.09 -26.34
C LEU A 12 19.08 -7.69 -26.40
N ASN A 13 19.27 -7.14 -27.59
CA ASN A 13 19.85 -5.80 -27.78
C ASN A 13 18.80 -4.69 -27.66
N GLY A 14 17.51 -5.05 -27.74
CA GLY A 14 16.40 -4.14 -27.52
C GLY A 14 15.13 -4.85 -27.07
N HIS A 15 14.13 -4.04 -26.71
CA HIS A 15 12.84 -4.53 -26.24
C HIS A 15 12.12 -5.40 -27.29
N ASP A 16 12.43 -5.23 -28.58
CA ASP A 16 11.88 -5.99 -29.72
C ASP A 16 12.47 -7.37 -29.95
N ASP A 17 13.59 -7.70 -29.29
CA ASP A 17 14.21 -9.02 -29.41
C ASP A 17 13.55 -10.06 -28.49
N VAL A 18 12.65 -9.62 -27.59
CA VAL A 18 11.94 -10.51 -26.66
C VAL A 18 10.97 -11.39 -27.44
N PRO A 19 11.13 -12.73 -27.42
CA PRO A 19 10.29 -13.61 -28.22
C PRO A 19 8.80 -13.45 -27.87
N PRO A 20 7.91 -13.50 -28.87
CA PRO A 20 6.49 -13.22 -28.71
C PRO A 20 5.79 -14.15 -27.70
N GLU A 21 6.31 -15.36 -27.51
CA GLU A 21 5.81 -16.29 -26.49
C GLU A 21 5.97 -15.76 -25.06
N PHE A 22 7.05 -15.04 -24.75
CA PHE A 22 7.23 -14.44 -23.43
C PHE A 22 6.34 -13.21 -23.23
N ARG A 23 6.19 -12.38 -24.28
CA ARG A 23 5.24 -11.26 -24.25
C ARG A 23 3.81 -11.76 -24.03
N ARG A 24 3.45 -12.90 -24.63
CA ARG A 24 2.15 -13.54 -24.44
C ARG A 24 2.00 -14.13 -23.04
N LEU A 25 3.03 -14.79 -22.52
CA LEU A 25 3.02 -15.36 -21.17
C LEU A 25 2.87 -14.29 -20.09
N VAL A 26 3.57 -13.15 -20.22
CA VAL A 26 3.43 -12.03 -19.28
C VAL A 26 2.02 -11.44 -19.31
N LYS A 27 1.44 -11.24 -20.51
CA LYS A 27 0.06 -10.77 -20.64
C LYS A 27 -0.98 -11.77 -20.11
N GLU A 28 -0.68 -13.06 -20.21
CA GLU A 28 -1.52 -14.13 -19.67
C GLU A 28 -1.49 -14.15 -18.13
N ASP A 29 -0.30 -13.98 -17.55
CA ASP A 29 -0.09 -13.92 -16.11
C ASP A 29 -0.72 -12.66 -15.49
N GLU A 30 -0.55 -11.50 -16.15
CA GLU A 30 -1.20 -10.24 -15.78
C GLU A 30 -2.72 -10.37 -15.79
N ARG A 31 -3.30 -11.02 -16.82
CA ARG A 31 -4.74 -11.26 -16.89
C ARG A 31 -5.23 -12.21 -15.79
N GLN A 32 -4.47 -13.25 -15.45
CA GLN A 32 -4.82 -14.17 -14.36
C GLN A 32 -4.68 -13.52 -12.98
N TRP A 33 -3.79 -12.54 -12.84
CA TRP A 33 -3.69 -11.74 -11.63
C TRP A 33 -4.90 -10.82 -11.49
N GLU A 34 -5.28 -10.11 -12.55
CA GLU A 34 -6.48 -9.26 -12.57
C GLU A 34 -7.76 -10.06 -12.30
N GLU A 35 -7.92 -11.25 -12.89
CA GLU A 35 -9.08 -12.12 -12.65
C GLU A 35 -9.15 -12.57 -11.18
N ARG A 36 -8.00 -12.88 -10.57
CA ARG A 36 -7.92 -13.20 -9.13
C ARG A 36 -8.27 -12.00 -8.25
N GLU A 37 -7.76 -10.81 -8.57
CA GLU A 37 -8.09 -9.59 -7.82
C GLU A 37 -9.59 -9.24 -7.97
N GLN A 38 -10.16 -9.47 -9.16
CA GLN A 38 -11.56 -9.22 -9.45
C GLN A 38 -12.46 -10.22 -8.71
N ASP A 39 -12.14 -11.52 -8.70
CA ASP A 39 -12.86 -12.54 -7.94
C ASP A 39 -12.80 -12.27 -6.42
N GLU A 40 -11.67 -11.78 -5.90
CA GLU A 40 -11.57 -11.32 -4.50
C GLU A 40 -12.44 -10.10 -4.22
N ARG A 41 -12.45 -9.09 -5.11
CA ARG A 41 -13.35 -7.93 -5.01
C ARG A 41 -14.82 -8.32 -5.11
N GLU A 42 -15.16 -9.31 -5.94
CA GLU A 42 -16.51 -9.84 -6.08
C GLU A 42 -16.95 -10.64 -4.85
N LYS A 43 -16.07 -11.43 -4.23
CA LYS A 43 -16.35 -12.09 -2.94
C LYS A 43 -16.60 -11.08 -1.80
N ILE A 44 -15.86 -9.97 -1.80
CA ILE A 44 -16.01 -8.91 -0.80
C ILE A 44 -17.30 -8.09 -1.05
N SER A 45 -17.68 -7.86 -2.31
CA SER A 45 -18.89 -7.10 -2.67
C SER A 45 -20.18 -7.94 -2.69
N GLY A 46 -20.10 -9.24 -2.93
CA GLY A 46 -21.22 -10.19 -2.92
C GLY A 46 -21.87 -10.34 -1.54
N ARG A 47 -21.13 -10.09 -0.44
CA ARG A 47 -21.68 -10.05 0.92
C ARG A 47 -22.61 -8.86 1.22
N LYS A 48 -22.69 -7.86 0.33
CA LYS A 48 -23.50 -6.64 0.55
C LYS A 48 -24.82 -6.57 -0.21
N ARG A 49 -25.14 -7.52 -1.09
CA ARG A 49 -26.39 -7.49 -1.88
C ARG A 49 -27.43 -8.47 -1.36
N GLN A 50 -28.05 -8.11 -0.24
CA GLN A 50 -29.41 -8.55 0.03
C GLN A 50 -30.22 -7.36 0.54
N ARG A 51 -30.80 -6.59 -0.37
CA ARG A 51 -32.10 -5.92 -0.18
C ARG A 51 -32.75 -5.68 -1.53
N ARG A 52 -34.02 -6.08 -1.57
CA ARG A 52 -34.88 -6.36 -2.71
C ARG A 52 -35.92 -5.22 -2.81
N GLY A 53 -36.27 -4.87 -4.05
CA GLY A 53 -37.41 -4.01 -4.43
C GLY A 53 -37.10 -2.51 -4.37
N SER A 54 -37.64 -1.64 -5.22
CA SER A 54 -38.57 -1.78 -6.34
C SER A 54 -38.45 -0.49 -7.18
N ASP A 55 -38.72 -0.62 -8.48
CA ASP A 55 -39.25 0.38 -9.41
C ASP A 55 -38.51 1.71 -9.67
N GLY A 56 -37.98 1.77 -10.90
CA GLY A 56 -38.37 2.73 -11.92
C GLY A 56 -38.58 4.19 -11.52
N SER A 57 -37.67 5.06 -11.96
CA SER A 57 -38.00 6.20 -12.83
C SER A 57 -36.74 7.03 -13.06
N ALA A 58 -36.41 7.28 -14.33
CA ALA A 58 -35.57 8.42 -14.68
C ALA A 58 -36.22 9.71 -14.15
N VAL A 59 -35.42 10.68 -13.70
CA VAL A 59 -35.61 12.15 -13.87
C VAL A 59 -34.79 12.95 -12.84
N ARG A 60 -33.97 13.83 -13.40
CA ARG A 60 -33.52 15.17 -12.95
C ARG A 60 -32.92 15.31 -11.55
N ILE A 61 -31.64 15.68 -11.57
CA ILE A 61 -30.90 16.30 -10.46
C ILE A 61 -31.69 17.50 -9.98
N THR A 62 -32.38 17.36 -8.85
CA THR A 62 -32.96 18.46 -8.11
C THR A 62 -32.16 18.56 -6.82
N GLN A 63 -31.50 19.68 -6.64
CA GLN A 63 -30.68 19.99 -5.47
C GLN A 63 -31.61 20.12 -4.25
N VAL A 64 -31.78 19.04 -3.49
CA VAL A 64 -32.56 19.04 -2.26
C VAL A 64 -31.69 19.62 -1.15
N HIS A 65 -32.00 20.85 -0.77
CA HIS A 65 -31.56 21.45 0.48
C HIS A 65 -32.19 20.66 1.64
N CYS A 66 -31.40 19.80 2.30
CA CYS A 66 -31.88 19.00 3.42
C CYS A 66 -31.76 19.82 4.71
N HIS A 67 -32.88 20.39 5.15
CA HIS A 67 -33.01 20.87 6.52
C HIS A 67 -33.19 19.69 7.48
N GLN A 68 -32.30 19.61 8.47
CA GLN A 68 -32.49 18.96 9.77
C GLN A 68 -32.77 17.46 9.78
N CYS A 69 -31.69 16.69 9.76
CA CYS A 69 -31.56 15.48 10.57
C CYS A 69 -30.26 15.58 11.38
N ALA A 70 -30.37 16.03 12.63
CA ALA A 70 -29.30 15.83 13.59
C ALA A 70 -29.18 14.32 13.85
N ASN A 71 -28.12 13.68 13.33
CA ASN A 71 -27.56 12.42 13.82
C ASN A 71 -26.15 12.24 13.25
N SER A 72 -25.17 12.55 14.11
CA SER A 72 -23.76 12.09 14.10
C SER A 72 -23.15 11.75 12.74
N ILE A 73 -22.52 12.75 12.10
CA ILE A 73 -21.42 12.50 11.18
C ILE A 73 -20.38 11.67 11.95
N PRO A 74 -20.02 10.45 11.52
CA PRO A 74 -18.90 9.76 12.16
C PRO A 74 -17.69 10.68 12.03
N PRO A 75 -16.98 10.99 13.13
CA PRO A 75 -15.83 11.89 13.04
C PRO A 75 -14.87 11.28 12.01
N SER A 76 -14.60 12.04 10.93
CA SER A 76 -13.50 11.69 10.03
C SER A 76 -12.29 11.36 10.90
N PRO A 77 -11.59 10.24 10.63
CA PRO A 77 -10.47 9.86 11.47
C PRO A 77 -9.50 11.04 11.54
N LYS A 78 -9.12 11.45 12.76
CA LYS A 78 -8.10 12.48 12.99
C LYS A 78 -6.77 11.92 12.50
N THR A 79 -6.49 12.06 11.22
CA THR A 79 -5.19 11.80 10.60
C THR A 79 -4.68 13.11 10.06
N ASN A 80 -3.48 13.49 10.48
CA ASN A 80 -2.81 14.64 9.91
C ASN A 80 -2.22 14.18 8.57
N PHE A 81 -2.58 14.86 7.50
CA PHE A 81 -1.88 14.72 6.23
C PHE A 81 -0.79 15.77 6.17
N PRO A 82 0.44 15.41 5.79
CA PRO A 82 1.49 16.41 5.63
C PRO A 82 1.10 17.39 4.53
N THR A 83 1.36 18.67 4.78
CA THR A 83 1.18 19.74 3.78
C THR A 83 2.39 19.86 2.85
N THR A 84 3.51 19.23 3.22
CA THR A 84 4.80 19.25 2.52
C THR A 84 5.47 17.89 2.73
N SER A 85 6.09 17.33 1.70
CA SER A 85 6.89 16.09 1.84
C SER A 85 8.00 16.33 2.86
N LEU A 86 8.06 15.50 3.90
CA LEU A 86 9.14 15.54 4.87
C LEU A 86 10.41 14.91 4.32
N VAL A 87 10.28 14.03 3.32
CA VAL A 87 11.39 13.27 2.77
C VAL A 87 11.29 13.32 1.24
N ASP A 88 12.09 14.19 0.63
CA ASP A 88 12.11 14.36 -0.82
C ASP A 88 13.14 13.39 -1.41
N PHE A 89 12.75 12.13 -1.52
CA PHE A 89 13.49 11.20 -2.35
C PHE A 89 12.89 11.27 -3.76
N ASP A 90 13.74 11.46 -4.77
CA ASP A 90 13.32 11.42 -6.18
C ASP A 90 13.05 9.96 -6.62
N MET A 91 12.12 9.28 -5.93
CA MET A 91 11.81 7.86 -6.12
C MET A 91 10.36 7.51 -5.71
N PRO A 92 9.83 6.35 -6.13
CA PRO A 92 8.50 5.89 -5.70
C PRO A 92 8.36 5.78 -4.18
N ARG A 93 7.18 6.08 -3.64
CA ARG A 93 6.91 6.08 -2.17
C ARG A 93 7.21 4.74 -1.51
N GLU A 94 6.96 3.65 -2.21
CA GLU A 94 7.27 2.30 -1.73
C GLU A 94 8.78 2.10 -1.61
N ASP A 95 9.56 2.61 -2.56
CA ASP A 95 11.01 2.53 -2.56
C ASP A 95 11.62 3.40 -1.44
N GLU A 96 11.00 4.54 -1.10
CA GLU A 96 11.39 5.33 0.07
C GLU A 96 11.27 4.55 1.37
N VAL A 97 10.15 3.84 1.54
CA VAL A 97 9.89 2.98 2.72
C VAL A 97 10.93 1.86 2.79
N VAL A 98 11.28 1.25 1.65
CA VAL A 98 12.32 0.22 1.56
C VAL A 98 13.70 0.79 1.91
N ALA A 99 14.05 1.95 1.37
CA ALA A 99 15.33 2.62 1.63
C ALA A 99 15.46 2.99 3.11
N TYR A 100 14.42 3.57 3.69
CA TYR A 100 14.35 3.91 5.11
C TYR A 100 14.50 2.68 6.01
N SER A 101 13.77 1.61 5.70
CA SER A 101 13.83 0.35 6.46
C SER A 101 15.20 -0.31 6.37
N THR A 102 15.84 -0.24 5.20
CA THR A 102 17.21 -0.70 4.98
C THR A 102 18.19 0.10 5.84
N TYR A 103 18.04 1.43 5.88
CA TYR A 103 18.83 2.28 6.75
C TYR A 103 18.64 1.91 8.23
N GLN A 104 17.40 1.74 8.71
CA GLN A 104 17.12 1.34 10.10
C GLN A 104 17.76 0.01 10.47
N ARG A 105 17.69 -0.99 9.57
CA ARG A 105 18.33 -2.30 9.75
C ARG A 105 19.85 -2.21 9.82
N SER A 106 20.47 -1.27 9.11
CA SER A 106 21.93 -1.04 9.18
C SER A 106 22.40 -0.53 10.55
N ARG A 107 21.50 0.05 11.35
CA ARG A 107 21.79 0.60 12.69
C ARG A 107 21.74 -0.45 13.80
N VAL A 108 21.34 -1.68 13.49
CA VAL A 108 21.20 -2.77 14.46
C VAL A 108 22.03 -4.00 14.06
N ARG A 109 22.56 -4.71 15.06
CA ARG A 109 23.50 -5.82 14.83
C ARG A 109 22.81 -7.18 14.78
N THR A 110 21.82 -7.42 15.66
CA THR A 110 21.18 -8.72 15.79
C THR A 110 20.14 -8.94 14.71
N ASP A 111 20.04 -10.17 14.22
CA ASP A 111 19.08 -10.51 13.16
C ASP A 111 17.65 -10.45 13.69
N GLU A 112 17.41 -10.82 14.95
CA GLU A 112 16.13 -10.62 15.64
C GLU A 112 15.65 -9.15 15.60
N GLN A 113 16.55 -8.18 15.80
CA GLN A 113 16.16 -6.76 15.69
C GLN A 113 15.89 -6.34 14.25
N LYS A 114 16.67 -6.86 13.29
CA LYS A 114 16.45 -6.58 11.86
C LYS A 114 15.11 -7.14 11.38
N GLU A 115 14.70 -8.30 11.90
CA GLU A 115 13.40 -8.91 11.60
C GLU A 115 12.25 -8.00 12.00
N TYR A 116 12.30 -7.37 13.19
CA TYR A 116 11.25 -6.41 13.57
C TYR A 116 11.15 -5.21 12.64
N TYR A 117 12.28 -4.68 12.14
CA TYR A 117 12.24 -3.61 11.14
C TYR A 117 11.73 -4.09 9.78
N MET A 118 12.03 -5.33 9.40
CA MET A 118 11.47 -5.95 8.20
C MET A 118 9.95 -6.13 8.32
N SER A 119 9.45 -6.61 9.45
CA SER A 119 8.01 -6.69 9.71
C SER A 119 7.34 -5.31 9.74
N ALA A 120 8.02 -4.29 10.27
CA ALA A 120 7.51 -2.91 10.23
C ALA A 120 7.42 -2.39 8.78
N GLN A 121 8.42 -2.67 7.93
CA GLN A 121 8.38 -2.36 6.49
C GLN A 121 7.21 -3.06 5.80
N GLU A 122 7.06 -4.37 6.01
CA GLU A 122 5.97 -5.16 5.43
C GLU A 122 4.60 -4.62 5.83
N LEU A 123 4.40 -4.29 7.11
CA LEU A 123 3.17 -3.66 7.60
C LEU A 123 2.93 -2.28 6.98
N THR A 124 3.99 -1.50 6.78
CA THR A 124 3.91 -0.17 6.16
C THR A 124 3.37 -0.30 4.73
N LEU A 125 4.00 -1.17 3.94
CA LEU A 125 3.65 -1.39 2.53
C LEU A 125 2.29 -2.08 2.37
N ALA A 126 2.00 -3.10 3.17
CA ALA A 126 0.74 -3.83 3.11
C ALA A 126 -0.49 -2.97 3.42
N HIS A 127 -0.30 -1.90 4.19
CA HIS A 127 -1.34 -0.92 4.52
C HIS A 127 -1.25 0.37 3.70
N CYS A 128 -0.40 0.41 2.67
CA CYS A 128 -0.18 1.56 1.79
C CYS A 128 0.15 2.85 2.55
N PHE A 129 0.92 2.75 3.63
CA PHE A 129 1.45 3.91 4.32
C PHE A 129 2.77 4.35 3.68
N ASP A 130 3.00 5.65 3.63
CA ASP A 130 4.27 6.26 3.19
C ASP A 130 4.97 6.96 4.37
N LEU A 131 6.23 7.36 4.18
CA LEU A 131 7.03 7.99 5.24
C LEU A 131 6.41 9.30 5.74
N ASP A 132 5.80 10.05 4.83
CA ASP A 132 5.03 11.26 5.09
C ASP A 132 3.89 11.04 6.11
N MET A 133 3.07 10.00 5.89
CA MET A 133 2.00 9.60 6.81
C MET A 133 2.54 9.12 8.14
N LEU A 134 3.68 8.41 8.14
CA LEU A 134 4.37 7.99 9.37
C LEU A 134 4.80 9.19 10.21
N ALA A 135 5.50 10.14 9.59
CA ALA A 135 5.99 11.35 10.23
C ALA A 135 4.85 12.23 10.74
N SER A 136 3.75 12.34 9.99
CA SER A 136 2.60 13.19 10.36
C SER A 136 1.70 12.58 11.44
N ASN A 137 1.79 11.27 11.68
CA ASN A 137 0.87 10.53 12.56
C ASN A 137 1.61 9.65 13.58
N GLN A 138 2.69 10.18 14.15
CA GLN A 138 3.63 9.38 14.95
C GLN A 138 2.95 8.54 16.06
N GLU A 139 2.11 9.16 16.89
CA GLU A 139 1.44 8.43 17.98
C GLU A 139 0.52 7.31 17.46
N LYS A 140 -0.21 7.57 16.37
CA LYS A 140 -1.11 6.60 15.76
C LYS A 140 -0.31 5.43 15.17
N MET A 141 0.78 5.72 14.48
CA MET A 141 1.64 4.70 13.85
C MET A 141 2.39 3.87 14.88
N PHE A 142 2.89 4.49 15.94
CA PHE A 142 3.48 3.79 17.07
C PHE A 142 2.50 2.76 17.69
N ARG A 143 1.26 3.17 17.96
CA ARG A 143 0.21 2.28 18.47
C ARG A 143 -0.13 1.17 17.48
N PHE A 144 -0.15 1.47 16.18
CA PHE A 144 -0.38 0.50 15.12
C PHE A 144 0.70 -0.61 15.15
N TYR A 145 1.99 -0.27 15.08
CA TYR A 145 3.05 -1.27 15.09
C TYR A 145 3.07 -2.12 16.37
N LYS A 146 2.83 -1.50 17.53
CA LYS A 146 2.73 -2.23 18.80
C LYS A 146 1.58 -3.25 18.79
N LYS A 147 0.43 -2.89 18.21
CA LYS A 147 -0.72 -3.80 18.06
C LYS A 147 -0.39 -4.99 17.15
N HIS A 148 0.48 -4.79 16.17
CA HIS A 148 0.95 -5.82 15.25
C HIS A 148 2.18 -6.60 15.75
N GLY A 149 2.52 -6.49 17.04
CA GLY A 149 3.56 -7.31 17.67
C GLY A 149 4.98 -6.77 17.54
N ILE A 150 5.15 -5.55 17.00
CA ILE A 150 6.47 -4.89 16.99
C ILE A 150 6.81 -4.43 18.42
N PRO A 151 8.00 -4.77 18.96
CA PRO A 151 8.42 -4.33 20.29
C PRO A 151 8.43 -2.81 20.41
N GLU A 152 8.08 -2.32 21.60
CA GLU A 152 7.85 -0.90 21.85
C GLU A 152 9.03 0.00 21.46
N GLY A 153 10.26 -0.40 21.81
CA GLY A 153 11.45 0.36 21.46
C GLY A 153 11.71 0.43 19.95
N VAL A 154 11.38 -0.63 19.22
CA VAL A 154 11.53 -0.67 17.75
C VAL A 154 10.45 0.18 17.10
N ALA A 155 9.20 0.03 17.53
CA ALA A 155 8.08 0.83 17.04
C ALA A 155 8.31 2.33 17.25
N TRP A 156 8.83 2.74 18.41
CA TRP A 156 9.15 4.14 18.68
C TRP A 156 10.25 4.65 17.76
N ARG A 157 11.34 3.88 17.59
CA ARG A 157 12.48 4.28 16.77
C ARG A 157 12.13 4.40 15.28
N TYR A 158 11.31 3.48 14.79
CA TYR A 158 10.89 3.42 13.40
C TYR A 158 9.97 4.57 13.00
N VAL A 159 9.26 5.17 13.95
CA VAL A 159 8.32 6.28 13.68
C VAL A 159 8.95 7.64 13.94
N VAL A 160 9.81 7.79 14.96
CA VAL A 160 10.34 9.09 15.40
C VAL A 160 11.59 9.53 14.63
N MET A 161 12.38 8.63 14.06
CA MET A 161 13.61 9.03 13.34
C MET A 161 13.36 9.66 11.96
N LEU A 162 12.11 10.01 11.61
CA LEU A 162 11.79 10.72 10.37
C LEU A 162 11.97 12.25 10.47
N ASP A 163 12.15 12.80 11.68
CA ASP A 163 12.29 14.26 11.86
C ASP A 163 13.75 14.78 11.77
N HIS A 164 14.75 13.92 11.51
CA HIS A 164 16.19 14.29 11.58
C HIS A 164 17.02 13.92 10.33
N THR A 165 16.36 13.54 9.24
CA THR A 165 16.95 13.32 7.92
C THR A 165 16.49 14.40 6.97
#